data_AF-A0A8S7FGJ9-F1
#
_entry.id   AF-A0A8S7FGJ9-F1
#
_cell.length_a   1.000
_cell.length_b   1.000
_cell.length_c   1.000
_cell.angle_alpha   90.00
_cell.angle_beta   90.00
_cell.angle_gamma   90.00
#
_symmetry.space_group_name_H-M   'P 1'
#
loop_
_entity.id
_entity.type
_entity.pdbx_description
1 polymer ?
#
loop_
_entity_poly.entity_id
_entity_poly.type
_entity_poly.pdbx_seq_one_letter_code
_entity_poly.pdbx_strand_id
1 'polypeptide(L)'
;ERKGLHIHFIGYLDGQRHKNSYQISRQLGDIWRRITEGEGYFHLCRAKDKYPVRIDHVIHYSDKSAVDDLRYALSYLAKQDQKEHGIILGRSRLPEKSNRGRPRHN
;
A
#
# COMPACT_ATOMS: atom_id res chain seq x y z
N GLU A 1 -16.22 16.71 12.36
CA GLU A 1 -14.75 16.74 12.38
C GLU A 1 -14.19 16.92 10.97
N ARG A 2 -13.42 17.98 10.73
CA ARG A 2 -12.57 18.05 9.53
C ARG A 2 -11.36 17.18 9.80
N LYS A 3 -11.25 16.05 9.09
CA LYS A 3 -10.00 15.30 9.05
C LYS A 3 -8.96 16.23 8.43
N GLY A 4 -7.83 16.44 9.10
CA GLY A 4 -6.76 17.29 8.59
C GLY A 4 -6.17 16.76 7.27
N LEU A 5 -5.01 17.27 6.89
CA LEU A 5 -4.26 16.72 5.75
C LEU A 5 -3.96 15.24 6.00
N HIS A 6 -4.22 14.41 5.01
CA HIS A 6 -3.94 12.97 5.05
C HIS A 6 -3.34 12.53 3.72
N ILE A 7 -2.54 11.47 3.78
CA ILE A 7 -1.89 10.88 2.61
C ILE A 7 -2.37 9.45 2.43
N HIS A 8 -2.44 9.00 1.17
CA HIS A 8 -2.58 7.58 0.84
C HIS A 8 -1.20 7.04 0.46
N PHE A 9 -0.75 6.02 1.18
CA PHE A 9 0.53 5.35 0.96
C PHE A 9 0.28 3.87 0.63
N ILE A 10 0.90 3.38 -0.44
CA ILE A 10 0.90 1.96 -0.79
C ILE A 10 2.35 1.48 -0.89
N GLY A 11 2.65 0.35 -0.26
CA GLY A 11 3.93 -0.35 -0.36
C GLY A 11 3.74 -1.79 -0.81
N TYR A 12 4.58 -2.24 -1.73
CA TYR A 12 4.66 -3.64 -2.15
C TYR A 12 5.70 -4.36 -1.32
N LEU A 13 5.29 -5.47 -0.70
CA LEU A 13 6.17 -6.31 0.11
C LEU A 13 6.41 -7.63 -0.62
N ASP A 14 7.64 -8.13 -0.55
CA ASP A 14 7.96 -9.46 -1.07
C ASP A 14 7.23 -10.52 -0.25
N GLY A 15 6.19 -11.13 -0.84
CA GLY A 15 5.38 -12.17 -0.21
C GLY A 15 6.16 -13.43 0.18
N GLN A 16 7.36 -13.65 -0.38
CA GLN A 16 8.23 -14.76 0.05
C GLN A 16 8.86 -14.49 1.42
N ARG A 17 9.10 -13.22 1.75
CA ARG A 17 9.73 -12.77 3.00
C ARG A 17 8.71 -12.31 4.04
N HIS A 18 7.59 -11.74 3.59
CA HIS A 18 6.59 -11.10 4.42
C HIS A 18 5.20 -11.64 4.10
N LYS A 19 4.77 -12.67 4.83
CA LYS A 19 3.41 -13.24 4.71
C LYS A 19 2.35 -12.47 5.50
N ASN A 20 2.76 -11.53 6.35
CA ASN A 20 1.90 -10.70 7.17
C ASN A 20 2.45 -9.28 7.21
N SER A 21 1.58 -8.29 6.98
CA SER A 21 1.93 -6.87 6.97
C SER A 21 2.00 -6.24 8.35
N TYR A 22 1.51 -6.88 9.41
CA TYR A 22 1.33 -6.29 10.75
C TYR A 22 2.60 -5.61 11.29
N GLN A 23 3.74 -6.31 11.31
CA GLN A 23 4.99 -5.75 11.83
C GLN A 23 5.44 -4.53 11.03
N ILE A 24 5.34 -4.59 9.71
CA ILE A 24 5.72 -3.49 8.83
C ILE A 24 4.76 -2.31 9.00
N SER A 25 3.46 -2.56 9.16
CA SER A 25 2.47 -1.52 9.44
C SER A 25 2.75 -0.80 10.75
N ARG A 26 3.22 -1.50 11.79
CA ARG A 26 3.65 -0.88 13.05
C ARG A 26 4.86 0.02 12.86
N GLN A 27 5.89 -0.47 12.17
CA GLN A 27 7.08 0.32 11.85
C GLN A 27 6.74 1.59 11.04
N LEU A 28 5.84 1.47 10.06
CA LEU A 28 5.35 2.63 9.30
C LEU A 28 4.62 3.65 10.20
N GLY A 29 3.82 3.17 11.17
CA GLY A 29 3.19 4.04 12.16
C GLY A 29 4.18 4.80 13.04
N ASP A 30 5.26 4.14 13.46
CA ASP A 30 6.32 4.76 14.26
C ASP A 30 7.12 5.80 13.44
N ILE A 31 7.40 5.50 12.18
CA ILE A 31 8.00 6.45 11.24
C ILE A 31 7.07 7.66 11.03
N TRP A 32 5.78 7.43 10.80
CA TRP A 32 4.78 8.49 10.61
C TRP A 32 4.73 9.43 11.81
N ARG A 33 4.69 8.88 13.02
CA ARG A 33 4.73 9.67 14.25
C ARG A 33 6.00 10.51 14.35
N ARG A 34 7.16 9.94 13.97
CA ARG A 34 8.44 10.66 14.02
C ARG A 34 8.48 11.83 13.03
N ILE A 35 8.08 11.63 11.78
CA ILE A 35 8.14 12.68 10.74
C ILE A 35 7.07 13.76 10.92
N THR A 36 6.05 13.49 11.73
CA THR A 36 4.98 14.43 12.09
C THR A 36 5.18 15.00 13.49
N GLU A 37 6.34 14.76 14.13
CA GLU A 37 6.67 15.27 15.47
C GLU A 37 5.63 14.91 16.55
N GLY A 38 4.92 13.79 16.38
CA GLY A 38 3.89 13.32 17.30
C GLY A 38 2.45 13.69 16.92
N GLU A 39 2.24 14.64 16.00
CA GLU A 39 0.91 15.13 15.61
C GLU A 39 0.16 14.15 14.68
N GLY A 40 0.90 13.28 13.99
CA GLY A 40 0.34 12.35 13.01
C GLY A 40 -0.33 11.13 13.64
N TYR A 41 -1.57 10.89 13.23
CA TYR A 41 -2.32 9.69 13.61
C TYR A 41 -2.13 8.56 12.60
N PHE A 42 -1.91 7.34 13.11
CA PHE A 42 -1.86 6.11 12.32
C PHE A 42 -2.91 5.12 12.84
N HIS A 43 -3.66 4.51 11.94
CA HIS A 43 -4.60 3.45 12.27
C HIS A 43 -4.37 2.23 11.38
N LEU A 44 -4.19 1.06 12.01
CA LEU A 44 -4.12 -0.21 11.30
C LEU A 44 -5.54 -0.68 10.98
N CYS A 45 -6.02 -0.34 9.78
CA CYS A 45 -7.28 -0.84 9.28
C CYS A 45 -7.21 -2.35 9.05
N ARG A 46 -8.19 -3.08 9.57
CA ARG A 46 -8.50 -4.44 9.10
C ARG A 46 -9.54 -4.36 7.99
N ALA A 47 -9.47 -5.30 7.06
CA ALA A 47 -10.52 -5.45 6.05
C ALA A 47 -11.88 -5.63 6.75
N LYS A 48 -12.90 -4.97 6.19
CA LYS A 48 -14.29 -5.03 6.64
C LYS A 48 -15.11 -5.55 5.46
N ASP A 49 -16.17 -6.30 5.75
CA ASP A 49 -16.99 -6.94 4.71
C ASP A 49 -17.69 -5.94 3.77
N LYS A 50 -17.79 -4.68 4.18
CA LYS A 50 -18.33 -3.59 3.38
C LYS A 50 -17.41 -3.14 2.23
N TYR A 51 -16.15 -3.54 2.20
CA TYR A 51 -15.26 -3.18 1.11
C TYR A 51 -15.48 -4.14 -0.07
N PRO A 52 -15.63 -3.62 -1.30
CA PRO A 52 -15.98 -4.45 -2.46
C PRO A 52 -14.84 -5.37 -2.91
N VAL A 53 -13.60 -5.09 -2.48
CA VAL A 53 -12.40 -5.86 -2.81
C VAL A 53 -11.54 -6.06 -1.56
N ARG A 54 -10.76 -7.14 -1.56
CA ARG A 54 -9.82 -7.49 -0.49
C ARG A 54 -8.39 -7.41 -1.00
N ILE A 55 -7.56 -6.61 -0.34
CA ILE A 55 -6.13 -6.45 -0.69
C ILE A 55 -5.18 -6.74 0.49
N ASP A 56 -5.72 -7.33 1.56
CA ASP A 56 -5.03 -7.63 2.82
C ASP A 56 -4.32 -8.99 2.83
N HIS A 57 -4.05 -9.56 1.65
CA HIS A 57 -3.43 -10.86 1.47
C HIS A 57 -2.28 -10.81 0.45
N VAL A 58 -1.49 -11.88 0.38
CA VAL A 58 -0.42 -12.00 -0.62
C VAL A 58 -1.03 -12.23 -2.00
N ILE A 59 -0.80 -11.31 -2.93
CA ILE A 59 -1.29 -11.39 -4.30
C ILE A 59 -0.20 -12.02 -5.19
N HIS A 60 -0.53 -13.12 -5.85
CA HIS A 60 0.36 -13.73 -6.83
C HIS A 60 0.20 -13.05 -8.21
N TYR A 61 1.30 -12.78 -8.92
CA TYR A 61 1.26 -12.01 -10.18
C TYR A 61 0.46 -12.69 -11.31
N SER A 62 0.29 -14.02 -11.23
CA SER A 62 -0.50 -14.77 -12.21
C SER A 62 -2.00 -14.73 -11.90
N ASP A 63 -2.40 -14.34 -10.69
CA ASP A 63 -3.80 -14.19 -10.31
C ASP A 63 -4.32 -12.85 -10.86
N LYS A 64 -4.97 -12.92 -12.02
CA LYS A 64 -5.46 -11.72 -12.70
C LYS A 64 -6.59 -11.05 -11.93
N SER A 65 -7.45 -11.83 -11.28
CA SER A 65 -8.56 -11.31 -10.48
C SER A 65 -8.04 -10.51 -9.29
N ALA A 66 -7.10 -11.07 -8.51
CA ALA A 66 -6.52 -10.37 -7.37
C ALA A 66 -5.71 -9.12 -7.78
N VAL A 67 -5.07 -9.15 -8.95
CA VAL A 67 -4.39 -7.98 -9.52
C VAL A 67 -5.39 -6.88 -9.92
N ASP A 68 -6.55 -7.24 -10.45
CA ASP A 68 -7.59 -6.28 -10.81
C ASP A 68 -8.28 -5.66 -9.59
N ASP A 69 -8.51 -6.46 -8.54
CA ASP A 69 -8.97 -5.99 -7.24
C ASP A 69 -8.00 -4.96 -6.62
N LEU A 70 -6.70 -5.23 -6.71
CA LEU A 70 -5.67 -4.28 -6.29
C LEU A 70 -5.74 -2.99 -7.12
N ARG A 71 -5.86 -3.07 -8.45
CA ARG A 71 -6.00 -1.88 -9.32
C ARG A 71 -7.22 -1.07 -8.97
N TYR A 72 -8.34 -1.73 -8.66
CA TYR A 72 -9.56 -1.06 -8.20
C TYR A 72 -9.34 -0.35 -6.86
N ALA A 73 -8.69 -0.99 -5.88
CA ALA A 73 -8.39 -0.34 -4.61
C ALA A 73 -7.48 0.89 -4.80
N LEU A 74 -6.46 0.78 -5.67
CA LEU A 74 -5.57 1.90 -5.99
C LEU A 74 -6.32 3.07 -6.65
N SER A 75 -7.23 2.80 -7.59
CA SER A 75 -8.03 3.85 -8.24
C SER A 75 -8.94 4.56 -7.23
N TYR A 76 -9.49 3.81 -6.27
CA TYR A 76 -10.29 4.39 -5.18
C TYR A 76 -9.46 5.32 -4.29
N LEU A 77 -8.24 4.92 -3.92
CA LEU A 77 -7.31 5.77 -3.16
C LEU A 77 -6.81 6.98 -3.98
N ALA A 78 -6.84 6.91 -5.30
CA ALA A 78 -6.36 7.97 -6.18
C ALA A 78 -7.46 8.96 -6.62
N LYS A 79 -8.71 8.82 -6.15
CA LYS A 79 -9.84 9.68 -6.55
C LYS A 79 -9.51 11.16 -6.43
N GLN A 80 -9.77 11.89 -7.52
CA GLN A 80 -9.41 13.31 -7.65
C GLN A 80 -10.41 14.22 -6.95
N ASP A 81 -11.67 13.82 -6.83
CA ASP A 81 -12.74 14.59 -6.17
C ASP A 81 -12.46 14.90 -4.69
N GLN A 82 -11.47 14.23 -4.10
CA GLN A 82 -11.02 14.44 -2.72
C GLN A 82 -9.71 15.24 -2.61
N LYS A 83 -9.26 15.86 -3.71
CA LYS A 83 -7.95 16.52 -3.83
C LYS A 83 -8.10 17.97 -4.30
N GLU A 84 -8.71 18.80 -3.45
CA GLU A 84 -9.01 20.21 -3.71
C GLU A 84 -7.78 21.05 -4.12
N HIS A 85 -6.59 20.65 -3.66
CA HIS A 85 -5.32 21.33 -3.95
C HIS A 85 -4.46 20.61 -5.00
N GLY A 86 -5.07 19.72 -5.80
CA GLY A 86 -4.38 18.94 -6.83
C GLY A 86 -3.71 17.66 -6.32
N ILE A 87 -3.03 16.96 -7.24
CA ILE A 87 -2.44 15.65 -6.99
C ILE A 87 -0.96 15.80 -6.63
N ILE A 88 -0.64 15.61 -5.35
CA ILE A 88 0.73 15.35 -4.91
C ILE A 88 0.96 13.84 -4.97
N LEU A 89 1.90 13.40 -5.82
CA LEU A 89 2.24 11.99 -6.03
C LEU A 89 3.75 11.79 -5.98
N GLY A 90 4.19 10.73 -5.31
CA GLY A 90 5.56 10.22 -5.37
C GLY A 90 5.55 8.71 -5.60
N ARG A 91 6.56 8.20 -6.30
CA ARG A 91 6.80 6.76 -6.47
C ARG A 91 8.29 6.45 -6.42
N SER A 92 8.65 5.29 -5.88
CA SER A 92 10.02 4.78 -5.99
C SER A 92 10.37 4.46 -7.46
N ARG A 93 11.66 4.57 -7.81
CA ARG A 93 12.15 4.02 -9.08
C ARG A 93 12.04 2.50 -9.02
N LEU A 94 11.46 1.91 -10.05
CA LEU A 94 11.44 0.46 -10.21
C LEU A 94 12.73 0.04 -10.93
N PRO A 95 13.42 -1.02 -10.49
CA PRO A 95 14.55 -1.56 -11.22
C PRO A 95 14.09 -2.04 -12.60
N GLU A 96 14.98 -1.99 -13.59
CA GLU A 96 14.70 -2.58 -14.90
C GLU A 96 14.42 -4.07 -14.77
N LYS A 97 13.48 -4.55 -15.59
CA LYS A 97 13.14 -5.97 -15.61
C LYS A 97 14.36 -6.75 -16.09
N SER A 98 14.90 -7.61 -15.23
CA SER A 98 15.91 -8.57 -15.66
C SER A 98 15.25 -9.67 -16.49
N ASN A 99 15.88 -10.06 -17.61
CA ASN A 99 15.54 -11.30 -18.31
C ASN A 99 16.05 -12.55 -17.58
N ARG A 100 16.83 -12.38 -16.50
CA ARG A 100 17.27 -13.49 -15.66
C ARG A 100 16.08 -14.01 -14.86
N GLY A 101 15.82 -15.32 -14.96
CA GLY A 101 14.87 -16.01 -14.09
C GLY A 101 15.31 -15.93 -12.62
N ARG A 102 14.40 -16.27 -11.69
CA ARG A 102 14.72 -16.37 -10.26
C ARG A 102 15.91 -17.33 -10.07
N PRO A 103 17.02 -16.90 -9.43
CA PRO A 103 18.13 -17.78 -9.12
C PRO A 103 17.63 -19.01 -8.36
N ARG A 104 17.96 -20.20 -8.86
CA ARG A 104 17.72 -21.45 -8.15
C ARG A 104 18.98 -21.74 -7.34
N HIS A 105 18.86 -21.76 -6.01
CA HIS A 105 19.91 -22.35 -5.18
C HIS A 105 19.78 -23.87 -5.34
N ASN A 106 20.86 -24.51 -5.79
CA ASN A 106 21.08 -25.95 -5.62
C ASN A 106 21.59 -26.22 -4.21
#